data_AF-A0A1L9TUI3-F1
#
_entry.id   AF-A0A1L9TUI3-F1
#
_cell.length_a   1.000
_cell.length_b   1.000
_cell.length_c   1.000
_cell.angle_alpha   90.00
_cell.angle_beta   90.00
_cell.angle_gamma   90.00
#
_symmetry.space_group_name_H-M   'P 1'
#
loop_
_entity.id
_entity.type
_entity.pdbx_description
1 polymer ?
#
loop_
_entity_poly.entity_id
_entity_poly.type
_entity_poly.pdbx_seq_one_letter_code
_entity_poly.pdbx_strand_id
1 'polypeptide(L)'
;MASNSPPLFKLPEVLQFENLPPNVGTIGALVYTTFYILLEPVAGALIAPLLIGGAAFSNHLLATYGMTANYWFGGIHVVSWLLQFVGHGAFEGRAPALLDNLVQALLLAPLFVWMEILFFFGYRPELKARYDASVQKEIAAFKEKNKAAK
;
A
#
# COMPACT_ATOMS: atom_id res chain seq x y z
N MET A 1 3.53 -12.88 -2.62
CA MET A 1 3.27 -14.19 -2.00
C MET A 1 1.81 -14.59 -1.96
N ALA A 2 0.84 -13.68 -1.75
CA ALA A 2 -0.59 -14.00 -1.72
C ALA A 2 -1.11 -14.76 -2.97
N SER A 3 -0.53 -14.51 -4.14
CA SER A 3 -0.81 -15.22 -5.39
C SER A 3 -0.54 -16.74 -5.37
N ASN A 4 0.24 -17.25 -4.41
CA ASN A 4 0.49 -18.69 -4.26
C ASN A 4 -0.72 -19.46 -3.71
N SER A 5 -1.72 -18.76 -3.17
CA SER A 5 -2.95 -19.42 -2.76
C SER A 5 -3.69 -19.97 -3.98
N PRO A 6 -4.29 -21.17 -3.88
CA PRO A 6 -5.17 -21.66 -4.93
C PRO A 6 -6.41 -20.77 -5.07
N PRO A 7 -7.15 -20.85 -6.20
CA PRO A 7 -8.46 -20.23 -6.31
C PRO A 7 -9.37 -20.67 -5.15
N LEU A 8 -9.97 -19.71 -4.44
CA LEU A 8 -10.79 -20.00 -3.26
C LEU A 8 -12.21 -20.47 -3.62
N PHE A 9 -12.68 -20.12 -4.81
CA PHE A 9 -13.98 -20.53 -5.35
C PHE A 9 -13.94 -20.57 -6.88
N LYS A 10 -14.93 -21.21 -7.50
CA LYS A 10 -15.06 -21.27 -8.97
C LYS A 10 -15.90 -20.09 -9.46
N LEU A 11 -15.41 -19.38 -10.47
CA LEU A 11 -16.15 -18.34 -11.15
C LEU A 11 -16.91 -18.91 -12.35
N PRO A 12 -18.11 -18.40 -12.68
CA PRO A 12 -18.74 -18.69 -13.97
C PRO A 12 -17.83 -18.22 -15.11
N GLU A 13 -17.91 -18.87 -16.26
CA GLU A 13 -17.01 -18.65 -17.41
C GLU A 13 -16.90 -17.17 -17.80
N VAL A 14 -18.01 -16.43 -17.75
CA VAL A 14 -18.07 -14.98 -18.07
C VAL A 14 -17.31 -14.07 -17.09
N LEU A 15 -16.95 -14.57 -15.90
CA LEU A 15 -16.18 -13.83 -14.88
C LEU A 15 -14.75 -14.37 -14.74
N GLN A 16 -14.33 -15.32 -15.57
CA GLN A 16 -12.96 -15.82 -15.56
C GLN A 16 -12.08 -14.89 -16.41
N PHE A 17 -11.27 -14.09 -15.73
CA PHE A 17 -10.30 -13.20 -16.37
C PHE A 17 -8.91 -13.80 -16.32
N GLU A 18 -8.17 -13.64 -17.42
CA GLU A 18 -6.79 -14.14 -17.51
C GLU A 18 -5.91 -13.53 -16.41
N ASN A 19 -5.12 -14.38 -15.77
CA ASN A 19 -4.22 -13.99 -14.67
C ASN A 19 -4.92 -13.36 -13.43
N LEU A 20 -6.24 -13.41 -13.34
CA LEU A 20 -7.00 -12.93 -12.18
C LEU A 20 -7.87 -14.05 -11.56
N PRO A 21 -7.28 -15.20 -11.18
CA PRO A 21 -8.01 -16.21 -10.43
C PRO A 21 -8.50 -15.63 -9.09
N PRO A 22 -9.60 -16.13 -8.51
CA PRO A 22 -10.11 -15.69 -7.20
C PRO A 22 -9.26 -16.25 -6.04
N ASN A 23 -7.96 -15.99 -6.07
CA ASN A 23 -7.01 -16.30 -5.01
C ASN A 23 -6.88 -15.11 -4.04
N VAL A 24 -6.13 -15.30 -2.94
CA VAL A 24 -5.94 -14.26 -1.90
C VAL A 24 -5.31 -12.99 -2.48
N GLY A 25 -4.45 -13.08 -3.48
CA GLY A 25 -3.83 -11.92 -4.13
C GLY A 25 -4.85 -11.04 -4.87
N THR A 26 -5.66 -11.66 -5.73
CA THR A 26 -6.72 -10.97 -6.48
C THR A 26 -7.79 -10.39 -5.55
N ILE A 27 -8.22 -11.16 -4.55
CA ILE A 27 -9.19 -10.68 -3.55
C ILE A 27 -8.63 -9.51 -2.76
N GLY A 28 -7.37 -9.58 -2.33
CA GLY A 28 -6.69 -8.48 -1.67
C GLY A 28 -6.69 -7.22 -2.53
N ALA A 29 -6.32 -7.34 -3.81
CA ALA A 29 -6.32 -6.19 -4.72
C ALA A 29 -7.72 -5.59 -4.91
N LEU A 30 -8.77 -6.40 -4.99
CA LEU A 30 -10.16 -5.94 -5.04
C LEU A 30 -10.59 -5.23 -3.75
N VAL A 31 -10.21 -5.77 -2.59
CA VAL A 31 -10.48 -5.15 -1.28
C VAL A 31 -9.81 -3.79 -1.18
N TYR A 32 -8.51 -3.70 -1.48
CA TYR A 32 -7.77 -2.43 -1.46
C TYR A 32 -8.33 -1.43 -2.47
N THR A 33 -8.65 -1.88 -3.69
CA THR A 33 -9.25 -1.03 -4.73
C THR A 33 -10.58 -0.45 -4.26
N THR A 34 -11.49 -1.30 -3.78
CA THR A 34 -12.81 -0.87 -3.29
C THR A 34 -12.64 0.09 -2.11
N PHE A 35 -11.80 -0.27 -1.15
CA PHE A 35 -11.54 0.54 0.04
C PHE A 35 -11.01 1.93 -0.33
N TYR A 36 -10.06 2.03 -1.27
CA TYR A 36 -9.51 3.32 -1.69
C TYR A 36 -10.50 4.16 -2.49
N ILE A 37 -11.33 3.55 -3.33
CA ILE A 37 -12.42 4.27 -4.02
C ILE A 37 -13.44 4.80 -3.01
N LEU A 38 -13.76 4.05 -1.96
CA LEU A 38 -14.67 4.50 -0.91
C LEU A 38 -14.10 5.67 -0.09
N LEU A 39 -12.78 5.70 0.13
CA LEU A 39 -12.11 6.79 0.86
C LEU A 39 -11.93 8.05 0.00
N GLU A 40 -11.47 7.88 -1.24
CA GLU A 40 -11.21 8.98 -2.17
C GLU A 40 -11.53 8.51 -3.60
N PRO A 41 -12.73 8.78 -4.13
CA PRO A 41 -13.19 8.14 -5.37
C PRO A 41 -12.29 8.33 -6.57
N VAL A 42 -11.67 9.51 -6.73
CA VAL A 42 -10.84 9.83 -7.91
C VAL A 42 -9.45 9.20 -7.77
N ALA A 43 -8.74 9.45 -6.67
CA ALA A 43 -7.42 8.87 -6.39
C ALA A 43 -7.49 7.35 -6.27
N GLY A 44 -8.54 6.82 -5.64
CA GLY A 44 -8.83 5.40 -5.54
C GLY A 44 -9.09 4.76 -6.91
N ALA A 45 -9.85 5.44 -7.78
CA ALA A 45 -10.03 4.97 -9.16
C ALA A 45 -8.73 5.04 -9.97
N LEU A 46 -7.88 6.05 -9.74
CA LEU A 46 -6.60 6.19 -10.43
C LEU A 46 -5.57 5.12 -10.03
N ILE A 47 -5.57 4.65 -8.78
CA ILE A 47 -4.66 3.58 -8.34
C ILE A 47 -5.20 2.18 -8.66
N ALA A 48 -6.51 2.04 -8.91
CA ALA A 48 -7.16 0.75 -9.18
C ALA A 48 -6.47 -0.07 -10.29
N PRO A 49 -6.09 0.50 -11.46
CA PRO A 49 -5.38 -0.26 -12.49
C PRO A 49 -4.03 -0.78 -12.03
N LEU A 50 -3.33 -0.05 -11.14
CA LEU A 50 -2.04 -0.50 -10.59
C LEU A 50 -2.22 -1.66 -9.62
N LEU A 51 -3.27 -1.63 -8.79
CA LEU A 51 -3.56 -2.71 -7.84
C LEU A 51 -4.03 -3.98 -8.55
N ILE A 52 -5.01 -3.86 -9.45
CA ILE A 52 -5.56 -5.00 -10.20
C ILE A 52 -4.53 -5.51 -11.21
N GLY A 53 -3.89 -4.61 -11.95
CA GLY A 53 -2.80 -4.95 -12.88
C GLY A 53 -1.60 -5.58 -12.16
N GLY A 54 -1.27 -5.11 -10.96
CA GLY A 54 -0.23 -5.69 -10.12
C GLY A 54 -0.57 -7.11 -9.66
N ALA A 55 -1.83 -7.39 -9.32
CA ALA A 55 -2.30 -8.74 -9.01
C ALA A 55 -2.23 -9.66 -10.25
N ALA A 56 -2.72 -9.18 -11.39
CA ALA A 56 -2.65 -9.91 -12.66
C ALA A 56 -1.19 -10.23 -13.03
N PHE A 57 -0.31 -9.23 -12.96
CA PHE A 57 1.11 -9.39 -13.26
C PHE A 57 1.79 -10.37 -12.29
N SER A 58 1.46 -10.31 -11.00
CA SER A 58 2.01 -11.24 -10.00
C SER A 58 1.59 -12.69 -10.27
N ASN A 59 0.32 -12.92 -10.65
CA ASN A 59 -0.16 -14.25 -11.02
C ASN A 59 0.48 -14.73 -12.33
N HIS A 60 0.64 -13.84 -13.31
CA HIS A 60 1.34 -14.15 -14.56
C HIS A 60 2.79 -14.57 -14.30
N LEU A 61 3.54 -13.78 -13.51
CA LEU A 61 4.93 -14.10 -13.16
C LEU A 61 5.03 -15.43 -12.39
N LEU A 62 4.08 -15.70 -11.49
CA LEU A 62 4.05 -16.97 -10.77
C LEU A 62 3.78 -18.15 -11.71
N ALA A 63 2.85 -18.02 -12.66
CA ALA A 63 2.56 -19.05 -13.65
C ALA A 63 3.75 -19.29 -14.60
N THR A 64 4.44 -18.22 -15.01
CA THR A 64 5.56 -18.28 -15.96
C THR A 64 6.86 -18.78 -15.31
N TYR A 65 7.16 -18.37 -14.08
CA TYR A 65 8.47 -18.59 -13.44
C TYR A 65 8.42 -19.40 -12.13
N GLY A 66 7.23 -19.76 -11.64
CA GLY A 66 7.06 -20.55 -10.42
C GLY A 66 7.78 -19.96 -9.21
N MET A 67 8.54 -20.81 -8.50
CA MET A 67 9.23 -20.42 -7.27
C MET A 67 10.31 -19.34 -7.47
N THR A 68 10.86 -19.19 -8.68
CA THR A 68 11.84 -18.12 -8.96
C THR A 68 11.22 -16.73 -8.76
N ALA A 69 9.95 -16.54 -9.16
CA ALA A 69 9.24 -15.29 -8.91
C ALA A 69 9.10 -15.01 -7.40
N ASN A 70 8.84 -16.05 -6.60
CA ASN A 70 8.73 -15.91 -5.15
C ASN A 70 10.04 -15.46 -4.49
N TYR A 71 11.20 -15.94 -4.95
CA TYR A 71 12.49 -15.50 -4.41
C TYR A 71 12.73 -14.01 -4.68
N TRP A 72 12.44 -13.54 -5.88
CA TRP A 72 12.54 -12.11 -6.21
C TRP A 72 11.56 -11.26 -5.40
N PHE A 73 10.29 -11.65 -5.34
CA PHE A 73 9.30 -10.93 -4.52
C PHE A 73 9.65 -10.93 -3.04
N GLY A 74 10.16 -12.03 -2.50
CA GLY A 74 10.62 -12.13 -1.12
C GLY A 74 11.81 -11.24 -0.85
N GLY A 75 12.81 -11.24 -1.74
CA GLY A 75 13.99 -10.38 -1.65
C GLY A 75 13.62 -8.89 -1.68
N ILE A 76 12.79 -8.49 -2.66
CA ILE A 76 12.28 -7.11 -2.75
C ILE A 76 11.53 -6.73 -1.47
N HIS A 77 10.65 -7.61 -0.98
CA HIS A 77 9.89 -7.35 0.24
C HIS A 77 10.79 -7.12 1.45
N VAL A 78 11.79 -7.98 1.69
CA VAL A 78 12.73 -7.83 2.80
C VAL A 78 13.52 -6.53 2.67
N VAL A 79 14.04 -6.22 1.49
CA VAL A 79 14.79 -4.97 1.25
C VAL A 79 13.90 -3.75 1.49
N SER A 80 12.66 -3.75 1.00
CA SER A 80 11.70 -2.66 1.23
C SER A 80 11.39 -2.45 2.72
N TRP A 81 11.31 -3.52 3.51
CA TRP A 81 11.13 -3.44 4.96
C TRP A 81 12.35 -2.88 5.68
N LEU A 82 13.55 -3.34 5.31
CA LEU A 82 14.80 -2.81 5.85
C LEU A 82 14.92 -1.30 5.58
N LEU A 83 14.63 -0.87 4.36
CA LEU A 83 14.63 0.55 4.00
C LEU A 83 13.61 1.35 4.80
N GLN A 84 12.39 0.83 5.02
CA GLN A 84 11.38 1.49 5.86
C GLN A 84 11.85 1.64 7.32
N PHE A 85 12.38 0.59 7.93
CA PHE A 85 12.85 0.65 9.31
C PHE A 85 14.08 1.55 9.47
N VAL A 86 15.00 1.55 8.50
CA VAL A 86 16.13 2.48 8.49
C VAL A 86 15.65 3.92 8.29
N GLY A 87 14.69 4.15 7.40
CA GLY A 87 14.03 5.44 7.20
C GLY A 87 13.47 6.00 8.49
N HIS A 88 12.57 5.27 9.13
CA HIS A 88 11.94 5.69 10.37
C HIS A 88 12.93 5.80 11.55
N GLY A 89 13.79 4.80 11.72
CA GLY A 89 14.71 4.74 12.86
C GLY A 89 15.88 5.71 12.76
N ALA A 90 16.62 5.69 11.66
CA ALA A 90 17.86 6.43 11.51
C ALA A 90 17.66 7.86 10.99
N PHE A 91 16.72 8.08 10.07
CA PHE A 91 16.51 9.40 9.45
C PHE A 91 15.42 10.22 10.14
N GLU A 92 14.28 9.60 10.48
CA GLU A 92 13.19 10.32 11.15
C GLU A 92 13.33 10.33 12.67
N GLY A 93 14.05 9.35 13.25
CA GLY A 93 14.14 9.17 14.70
C GLY A 93 12.80 8.82 15.34
N ARG A 94 11.91 8.15 14.59
CA ARG A 94 10.53 7.82 15.00
C ARG A 94 10.31 6.31 14.92
N ALA A 95 9.45 5.81 15.80
CA ALA A 95 8.94 4.46 15.67
C ALA A 95 8.02 4.37 14.44
N PRO A 96 8.05 3.26 13.68
CA PRO A 96 7.15 3.06 12.56
C PRO A 96 5.70 2.93 13.06
N ALA A 97 4.76 3.59 12.37
CA ALA A 97 3.33 3.60 12.72
C ALA A 97 2.68 2.21 12.82
N LEU A 98 3.32 1.20 12.23
CA LEU A 98 2.95 -0.22 12.36
C LEU A 98 2.94 -0.71 13.81
N LEU A 99 3.76 -0.11 14.68
CA LEU A 99 3.81 -0.45 16.11
C LEU A 99 2.65 0.19 16.90
N ASP A 100 2.04 1.25 16.36
CA ASP A 100 0.94 1.96 17.02
C ASP A 100 -0.42 1.36 16.60
N ASN A 101 -0.63 1.17 15.30
CA ASN A 101 -1.87 0.60 14.75
C ASN A 101 -1.59 -0.10 13.41
N LEU A 102 -1.40 -1.42 13.47
CA LEU A 102 -1.08 -2.25 12.31
C LEU A 102 -2.12 -2.13 11.19
N VAL A 103 -3.42 -2.13 11.52
CA VAL A 103 -4.50 -2.09 10.53
C VAL A 103 -4.48 -0.75 9.79
N GLN A 104 -4.36 0.35 10.53
CA GLN A 104 -4.28 1.68 9.95
C GLN A 104 -3.01 1.85 9.11
N ALA A 105 -1.88 1.34 9.59
CA ALA A 105 -0.62 1.42 8.87
C ALA A 105 -0.66 0.63 7.55
N LEU A 106 -1.21 -0.59 7.54
CA LEU A 106 -1.29 -1.39 6.31
C LEU A 106 -2.32 -0.85 5.31
N LEU A 107 -3.48 -0.40 5.79
CA LEU A 107 -4.55 0.06 4.92
C LEU A 107 -4.37 1.51 4.46
N LEU A 108 -4.00 2.43 5.35
CA LEU A 108 -3.97 3.86 5.01
C LEU A 108 -2.62 4.37 4.53
N ALA A 109 -1.49 3.78 4.96
CA ALA A 109 -0.18 4.28 4.57
C ALA A 109 0.07 4.22 3.05
N PRO A 110 -0.34 3.17 2.29
CA PRO A 110 -0.13 3.17 0.85
C PRO A 110 -1.00 4.23 0.15
N LEU A 111 -2.22 4.47 0.63
CA LEU A 111 -3.06 5.56 0.13
C LEU A 111 -2.45 6.93 0.43
N PHE A 112 -1.85 7.12 1.60
CA PHE A 112 -1.15 8.34 1.98
C PHE A 112 -0.01 8.65 1.00
N VAL A 113 0.86 7.68 0.72
CA VAL A 113 1.97 7.86 -0.24
C VAL A 113 1.42 8.15 -1.64
N TRP A 114 0.34 7.46 -2.04
CA TRP A 114 -0.31 7.74 -3.32
C TRP A 114 -0.86 9.17 -3.41
N MET A 115 -1.48 9.67 -2.33
CA MET A 115 -1.98 11.03 -2.26
C MET A 115 -0.84 12.07 -2.34
N GLU A 116 0.31 11.83 -1.71
CA GLU A 116 1.49 12.70 -1.84
C GLU A 116 1.98 12.80 -3.30
N ILE A 117 2.00 11.68 -4.02
CA ILE A 117 2.32 11.67 -5.46
C ILE A 117 1.30 12.51 -6.24
N LEU A 118 0.00 12.34 -5.99
CA LEU A 118 -1.04 13.13 -6.67
C LEU A 118 -0.95 14.62 -6.31
N PHE A 119 -0.67 14.95 -5.05
CA PHE A 119 -0.44 16.31 -4.59
C PHE A 119 0.74 16.97 -5.28
N PHE A 120 1.81 16.21 -5.54
CA PHE A 120 2.93 16.67 -6.35
C PHE A 120 2.51 17.05 -7.78
N PHE A 121 1.55 16.33 -8.36
CA PHE A 121 0.92 16.68 -9.65
C PHE A 121 -0.18 17.75 -9.56
N GLY A 122 -0.38 18.38 -8.39
CA GLY A 122 -1.35 19.46 -8.21
C GLY A 122 -2.78 19.00 -7.90
N TYR A 123 -2.99 17.73 -7.57
CA TYR A 123 -4.30 17.24 -7.16
C TYR A 123 -4.77 17.88 -5.85
N ARG A 124 -6.03 18.36 -5.81
CA ARG A 124 -6.70 18.93 -4.61
C ARG A 124 -5.79 19.83 -3.74
N PRO A 125 -5.37 21.02 -4.24
CA PRO A 125 -4.43 21.90 -3.52
C PRO A 125 -4.95 22.35 -2.14
N GLU A 126 -6.25 22.56 -1.98
CA GLU A 126 -6.85 22.89 -0.69
C GLU A 126 -6.73 21.75 0.33
N LEU A 127 -6.91 20.49 -0.13
CA LEU A 127 -6.74 19.32 0.72
C LEU A 127 -5.28 19.17 1.13
N LYS A 128 -4.35 19.34 0.17
CA LYS A 128 -2.92 19.36 0.43
C LYS A 128 -2.55 20.40 1.50
N ALA A 129 -3.09 21.61 1.40
CA ALA A 129 -2.80 22.67 2.39
C ALA A 129 -3.27 22.30 3.81
N ARG A 130 -4.47 21.74 3.95
CA ARG A 130 -4.98 21.27 5.26
C ARG A 130 -4.19 20.08 5.80
N TYR A 131 -3.81 19.19 4.90
CA TYR A 131 -2.97 18.03 5.18
C TYR A 131 -1.59 18.48 5.70
N ASP A 132 -0.91 19.37 4.98
CA ASP A 132 0.42 19.88 5.34
C ASP A 132 0.37 20.58 6.71
N ALA A 133 -0.66 21.40 6.95
CA ALA A 133 -0.87 22.04 8.24
C ALA A 133 -1.04 21.03 9.40
N SER A 134 -1.75 19.92 9.14
CA SER A 134 -1.95 18.86 10.13
C SER A 134 -0.65 18.10 10.42
N VAL A 135 0.14 17.78 9.38
CA VAL A 135 1.44 17.15 9.52
C VAL A 135 2.40 18.03 10.32
N GLN A 136 2.46 19.33 10.04
CA GLN A 136 3.32 20.25 10.79
C GLN A 136 2.92 20.34 12.27
N LYS A 137 1.61 20.34 12.56
CA LYS A 137 1.10 20.31 13.93
C LYS A 137 1.54 19.05 14.69
N GLU A 138 1.43 17.88 14.06
CA GLU A 138 1.87 16.60 14.65
C GLU A 138 3.39 16.56 14.87
N ILE A 139 4.17 17.05 13.91
CA ILE A 139 5.64 17.15 14.04
C ILE A 139 6.03 18.06 15.21
N ALA A 140 5.38 19.21 15.35
CA ALA A 140 5.63 20.13 16.46
C ALA A 140 5.27 19.49 17.81
N ALA A 141 4.11 18.84 17.91
CA ALA A 141 3.70 18.14 19.12
C ALA A 141 4.67 17.01 19.51
N PHE A 142 5.16 16.25 18.53
CA PHE A 142 6.17 15.20 18.76
C PHE A 142 7.49 15.78 19.28
N LYS A 143 7.98 16.89 18.68
CA LYS A 143 9.20 17.57 19.12
C LYS A 143 9.08 18.09 20.56
N GLU A 144 7.95 18.69 20.91
CA GLU A 144 7.72 19.20 22.27
C GLU A 144 7.65 18.06 23.30
N LYS A 145 6.96 16.95 23.00
CA LYS A 145 6.95 15.75 23.85
C LYS A 145 8.36 15.20 24.09
N ASN A 146 9.18 15.13 23.05
CA ASN A 146 10.56 14.63 23.18
C ASN A 146 11.49 15.57 23.94
N LYS A 147 11.24 16.89 23.91
CA LYS A 147 11.96 17.84 24.77
C LYS A 147 11.56 17.67 26.24
N ALA A 148 10.28 17.49 26.52
CA ALA A 148 9.77 17.32 27.89
C ALA A 148 10.16 15.98 28.52
N ALA A 149 10.46 14.96 27.71
CA ALA A 149 10.91 13.65 28.16
C ALA A 149 12.43 13.53 28.37
N LYS A 150 13.20 14.59 28.07
CA LYS A 150 14.64 14.71 28.33
C LYS A 150 14.89 15.57 29.56
#